data_AF-A0A251RM43-F1
#
_entry.id   AF-A0A251RM43-F1
#
_cell.length_a   1.000
_cell.length_b   1.000
_cell.length_c   1.000
_cell.angle_alpha   90.00
_cell.angle_beta   90.00
_cell.angle_gamma   90.00
#
_symmetry.space_group_name_H-M   'P 1'
#
loop_
_entity.id
_entity.type
_entity.pdbx_description
1 polymer ?
#
loop_
_entity_poly.entity_id
_entity_poly.type
_entity_poly.pdbx_seq_one_letter_code
_entity_poly.pdbx_strand_id
1 'polypeptide(L)'
;MKRGGRRGKSHQKNTDENWRLKPAYDHQQIQSGPGSSTQPSTSSASTNPRWVSTYVKKHDLGSFNFDQNQEDKEIAEKDEKKVELSGEFDGNKDDVAEEEEEDEGDVVKRLEKLRLFGEEPDLSEELIRQNDQLQEDEVLAMESIYGENMFILDNHNGLRSFQIHIHIETPEELTISTKLNSSTDTNNSEGFSYSFEVKYTPPIILTCVLPKSYPTHLPPYFTISVQWLDTSKISSLCSMLDSIWNEQQGQEVIYSWAEWLHSSAISFLGFDKEIVLGPYGVKHQGDPRALSGCVSPDVDVPSLKSYNEEQRLENFLKTLQECCICFGEFAGAEFIRLPCQHFFCEKCMKTYTDVHIQDGTVNKLSCPIPKCGGVIPPGLLKRLLGDEDFEKWESLTLQKTLESMSDVVYCPRCETPCIEDEDQDAQCSKCFFSFCTLCREKRHVGIMCLTPEMKLSILQARQSSTQMKDKQRQREQEMIHELLSVREILRDAKQCPSCKMAISKTEGCNKMVCQNCGKYFCYRCNKVIDGYDHFRDGACELFPQEDIRNWEERMNHRQVLGQVQVQLFGDHGHTCPQCGQINVKVGNNNHIFCWACQSHYCYLCRKIVRRGSQHFGPKGCKQHTVG
;
A
#
# COMPACT_ATOMS: atom_id res chain seq x y z
N MET A 1 32.15 -47.05 -29.57
CA MET A 1 33.16 -47.35 -28.52
C MET A 1 33.03 -46.31 -27.40
N LYS A 2 32.88 -46.78 -26.15
CA LYS A 2 33.26 -46.18 -24.83
C LYS A 2 33.12 -44.64 -24.65
N ARG A 3 32.15 -44.14 -23.85
CA ARG A 3 32.08 -43.97 -22.36
C ARG A 3 32.64 -42.63 -21.82
N GLY A 4 31.79 -41.94 -21.04
CA GLY A 4 32.12 -40.97 -19.97
C GLY A 4 31.54 -39.56 -20.19
N GLY A 5 30.73 -38.90 -19.35
CA GLY A 5 30.23 -39.16 -18.00
C GLY A 5 30.82 -38.20 -16.95
N ARG A 6 30.12 -37.10 -16.58
CA ARG A 6 30.05 -36.41 -15.25
C ARG A 6 29.43 -35.00 -15.39
N ARG A 7 28.23 -34.77 -14.84
CA ARG A 7 27.86 -34.25 -13.49
C ARG A 7 27.68 -32.73 -13.45
N GLY A 8 26.41 -32.30 -13.48
CA GLY A 8 25.96 -30.99 -13.02
C GLY A 8 25.84 -30.92 -11.49
N LYS A 9 25.98 -29.71 -10.94
CA LYS A 9 25.60 -29.35 -9.57
C LYS A 9 24.64 -28.17 -9.63
N SER A 10 23.49 -28.36 -9.01
CA SER A 10 22.40 -27.43 -8.78
C SER A 10 22.80 -26.33 -7.79
N HIS A 11 22.51 -25.07 -8.13
CA HIS A 11 22.42 -23.96 -7.18
C HIS A 11 21.08 -24.03 -6.47
N GLN A 12 21.10 -24.15 -5.14
CA GLN A 12 19.91 -24.13 -4.30
C GLN A 12 19.95 -22.88 -3.42
N LYS A 13 18.84 -22.14 -3.51
CA LYS A 13 18.47 -20.93 -2.78
C LYS A 13 18.61 -21.13 -1.27
N ASN A 14 19.11 -20.11 -0.56
CA ASN A 14 19.08 -20.06 0.91
C ASN A 14 18.02 -19.05 1.34
N THR A 15 17.12 -19.51 2.19
CA THR A 15 15.90 -18.88 2.69
C THR A 15 16.14 -18.06 3.95
N ASP A 16 15.28 -17.06 4.09
CA ASP A 16 14.97 -16.15 5.20
C ASP A 16 15.30 -16.62 6.64
N GLU A 17 16.01 -15.76 7.38
CA GLU A 17 16.08 -15.81 8.85
C GLU A 17 15.22 -14.69 9.47
N ASN A 18 14.27 -15.12 10.29
CA ASN A 18 13.19 -14.34 10.88
C ASN A 18 13.59 -13.98 12.33
N TRP A 19 13.93 -12.70 12.60
CA TRP A 19 14.32 -12.24 13.95
C TRP A 19 13.08 -11.82 14.75
N ARG A 20 12.67 -12.66 15.72
CA ARG A 20 11.63 -12.32 16.72
C ARG A 20 12.27 -11.57 17.89
N LEU A 21 11.93 -10.30 18.07
CA LEU A 21 12.17 -9.55 19.31
C LEU A 21 11.07 -9.85 20.34
N LYS A 22 11.45 -10.16 21.58
CA LYS A 22 10.54 -10.27 22.74
C LYS A 22 10.63 -9.01 23.60
N PRO A 23 9.52 -8.60 24.26
CA PRO A 23 9.48 -7.46 25.17
C PRO A 23 10.08 -7.79 26.55
N ALA A 24 10.74 -6.82 27.16
CA ALA A 24 11.26 -6.91 28.54
C ALA A 24 10.33 -6.15 29.50
N TYR A 25 9.98 -6.78 30.62
CA TYR A 25 9.29 -6.17 31.77
C TYR A 25 10.17 -6.27 33.03
N ASP A 26 10.26 -5.13 33.71
CA ASP A 26 10.37 -4.80 35.13
C ASP A 26 11.30 -5.52 36.13
N HIS A 27 12.03 -4.68 36.89
CA HIS A 27 12.10 -4.78 38.35
C HIS A 27 12.17 -3.40 39.04
N GLN A 28 11.21 -3.21 39.97
CA GLN A 28 11.09 -2.30 41.14
C GLN A 28 12.36 -2.24 42.03
N GLN A 29 12.64 -1.30 42.96
CA GLN A 29 11.90 -0.36 43.84
C GLN A 29 13.00 0.55 44.52
N ILE A 30 12.78 1.76 45.07
CA ILE A 30 12.47 2.05 46.51
C ILE A 30 12.43 3.60 46.76
N GLN A 31 11.31 4.09 47.32
CA GLN A 31 11.04 5.16 48.36
C GLN A 31 11.61 6.60 48.20
N SER A 32 10.96 7.73 48.56
CA SER A 32 9.90 8.07 49.55
C SER A 32 9.34 9.52 49.32
N GLY A 33 8.08 9.80 49.72
CA GLY A 33 7.23 11.01 49.44
C GLY A 33 7.52 12.32 50.22
N PRO A 34 6.54 13.18 50.64
CA PRO A 34 5.06 13.12 50.55
C PRO A 34 4.30 14.44 50.14
N GLY A 35 2.96 14.34 49.97
CA GLY A 35 1.94 15.41 50.09
C GLY A 35 1.66 16.23 48.81
N SER A 36 0.44 16.59 48.38
CA SER A 36 -0.83 16.84 49.07
C SER A 36 -2.04 16.73 48.13
N SER A 37 -3.19 16.44 48.74
CA SER A 37 -4.55 16.24 48.23
C SER A 37 -5.29 17.48 47.70
N THR A 38 -6.12 17.29 46.67
CA THR A 38 -7.50 17.86 46.59
C THR A 38 -8.34 17.15 45.51
N GLN A 39 -9.49 16.59 45.90
CA GLN A 39 -10.62 16.32 45.00
C GLN A 39 -11.47 17.60 44.83
N PRO A 40 -12.51 17.63 43.95
CA PRO A 40 -13.82 17.05 44.32
C PRO A 40 -14.68 16.45 43.16
N SER A 41 -15.47 15.44 43.55
CA SER A 41 -16.91 15.17 43.24
C SER A 41 -17.49 15.22 41.81
N THR A 42 -17.91 14.01 41.36
CA THR A 42 -19.25 13.60 40.86
C THR A 42 -20.17 14.61 40.15
N SER A 43 -20.61 14.26 38.94
CA SER A 43 -22.03 14.32 38.55
C SER A 43 -22.35 13.38 37.38
N SER A 44 -23.47 12.69 37.54
CA SER A 44 -24.15 11.81 36.59
C SER A 44 -24.92 12.61 35.53
N ALA A 45 -24.84 12.21 34.26
CA ALA A 45 -25.89 12.49 33.28
C ALA A 45 -25.86 11.46 32.15
N SER A 46 -26.87 10.59 32.17
CA SER A 46 -27.28 9.70 31.09
C SER A 46 -28.00 10.51 30.01
N THR A 47 -27.51 10.49 28.77
CA THR A 47 -28.30 10.85 27.58
C THR A 47 -27.74 10.18 26.34
N ASN A 48 -28.49 9.20 25.82
CA ASN A 48 -28.42 8.68 24.46
C ASN A 48 -28.61 9.80 23.43
N PRO A 49 -27.88 9.79 22.30
CA PRO A 49 -28.41 10.27 21.04
C PRO A 49 -28.65 9.12 20.07
N ARG A 50 -29.90 9.04 19.60
CA ARG A 50 -30.33 8.28 18.43
C ARG A 50 -29.48 8.65 17.22
N TRP A 51 -28.87 7.65 16.57
CA TRP A 51 -28.38 7.78 15.20
C TRP A 51 -29.59 7.77 14.26
N VAL A 52 -29.82 8.92 13.61
CA VAL A 52 -30.75 9.04 12.48
C VAL A 52 -29.93 8.69 11.23
N SER A 53 -30.29 7.58 10.59
CA SER A 53 -29.81 7.20 9.27
C SER A 53 -30.43 8.16 8.25
N THR A 54 -29.59 9.01 7.64
CA THR A 54 -29.94 9.73 6.41
C THR A 54 -29.03 9.24 5.30
N TYR A 55 -29.61 8.41 4.43
CA TYR A 55 -29.13 8.10 3.09
C TYR A 55 -28.75 9.40 2.36
N VAL A 56 -27.49 9.52 1.94
CA VAL A 56 -27.04 10.54 0.99
C VAL A 56 -26.68 9.83 -0.31
N LYS A 57 -27.32 10.29 -1.39
CA LYS A 57 -27.22 9.79 -2.76
C LYS A 57 -25.81 9.96 -3.31
N LYS A 58 -25.34 8.92 -4.03
CA LYS A 58 -24.19 8.94 -4.94
C LYS A 58 -24.39 10.04 -5.98
N HIS A 59 -23.45 10.98 -6.08
CA HIS A 59 -23.00 11.64 -7.31
C HIS A 59 -21.75 12.48 -6.96
N ASP A 60 -20.82 12.57 -7.92
CA ASP A 60 -19.60 13.40 -7.96
C ASP A 60 -18.30 12.80 -7.36
N LEU A 61 -17.66 11.92 -8.14
CA LEU A 61 -16.20 11.82 -8.18
C LEU A 61 -15.73 12.43 -9.50
N GLY A 62 -15.33 13.70 -9.43
CA GLY A 62 -14.72 14.42 -10.54
C GLY A 62 -13.25 14.03 -10.73
N SER A 63 -12.89 13.76 -11.99
CA SER A 63 -11.52 13.70 -12.49
C SER A 63 -10.78 14.99 -12.17
N PHE A 64 -9.66 14.87 -11.45
CA PHE A 64 -8.70 15.96 -11.30
C PHE A 64 -7.72 15.95 -12.48
N ASN A 65 -7.99 16.81 -13.47
CA ASN A 65 -6.99 17.22 -14.44
C ASN A 65 -6.08 18.29 -13.83
N PHE A 66 -4.80 18.10 -14.14
CA PHE A 66 -3.67 18.95 -13.79
C PHE A 66 -3.70 20.20 -14.66
N ASP A 67 -3.77 21.40 -14.08
CA ASP A 67 -3.47 22.62 -14.83
C ASP A 67 -2.58 23.56 -14.03
N GLN A 68 -1.43 23.83 -14.64
CA GLN A 68 -0.51 24.92 -14.33
C GLN A 68 -1.16 26.22 -14.80
N ASN A 69 -1.14 27.26 -13.96
CA ASN A 69 -1.53 28.60 -14.37
C ASN A 69 -0.46 29.62 -13.96
N GLN A 70 0.05 30.34 -14.96
CA GLN A 70 0.70 31.65 -14.89
C GLN A 70 0.85 32.11 -16.35
N GLU A 71 0.50 33.31 -16.84
CA GLU A 71 0.22 34.62 -16.26
C GLU A 71 -0.41 35.52 -17.37
N ASP A 72 -0.95 36.69 -16.97
CA ASP A 72 -1.11 37.94 -17.72
C ASP A 72 -2.36 38.29 -18.59
N LYS A 73 -3.22 39.10 -17.95
CA LYS A 73 -3.66 40.48 -18.28
C LYS A 73 -4.10 40.91 -19.70
N GLU A 74 -5.28 41.55 -19.67
CA GLU A 74 -5.70 42.81 -20.30
C GLU A 74 -6.52 42.84 -21.63
N ILE A 75 -7.72 43.45 -21.51
CA ILE A 75 -8.40 44.42 -22.41
C ILE A 75 -9.41 43.91 -23.49
N ALA A 76 -10.69 44.16 -23.14
CA ALA A 76 -11.76 44.90 -23.84
C ALA A 76 -12.45 44.47 -25.16
N GLU A 77 -13.77 44.70 -25.14
CA GLU A 77 -14.73 45.11 -26.21
C GLU A 77 -15.03 44.13 -27.36
N LYS A 78 -16.26 43.59 -27.43
CA LYS A 78 -17.54 44.12 -27.98
C LYS A 78 -17.70 44.00 -29.51
N ASP A 79 -18.90 43.51 -29.84
CA ASP A 79 -19.72 43.71 -31.03
C ASP A 79 -19.48 42.88 -32.32
N GLU A 80 -20.47 42.00 -32.52
CA GLU A 80 -21.20 41.66 -33.75
C GLU A 80 -20.70 42.19 -35.10
N LYS A 81 -20.53 41.28 -36.07
CA LYS A 81 -21.21 41.39 -37.39
C LYS A 81 -21.14 40.12 -38.25
N LYS A 82 -22.31 39.81 -38.79
CA LYS A 82 -22.63 38.83 -39.84
C LYS A 82 -22.31 39.42 -41.22
N VAL A 83 -21.56 38.73 -42.07
CA VAL A 83 -21.59 38.87 -43.55
C VAL A 83 -21.24 37.53 -44.22
N GLU A 84 -22.06 37.14 -45.20
CA GLU A 84 -22.00 35.95 -46.05
C GLU A 84 -21.04 36.10 -47.25
N LEU A 85 -20.90 34.99 -48.00
CA LEU A 85 -20.40 34.80 -49.39
C LEU A 85 -18.89 34.50 -49.46
N SER A 86 -18.36 33.52 -50.19
CA SER A 86 -18.85 32.69 -51.31
C SER A 86 -17.69 31.76 -51.74
N GLY A 87 -17.97 30.63 -52.41
CA GLY A 87 -17.05 30.06 -53.41
C GLY A 87 -16.69 28.58 -53.25
N GLU A 88 -17.04 27.82 -54.28
CA GLU A 88 -16.95 26.37 -54.50
C GLU A 88 -15.52 25.80 -54.55
N PHE A 89 -15.31 24.54 -54.11
CA PHE A 89 -14.53 23.55 -54.89
C PHE A 89 -14.74 22.09 -54.44
N ASP A 90 -14.57 21.20 -55.42
CA ASP A 90 -14.91 19.77 -55.56
C ASP A 90 -14.35 18.74 -54.55
N GLY A 91 -15.18 17.70 -54.31
CA GLY A 91 -14.85 16.27 -54.46
C GLY A 91 -13.89 15.59 -53.48
N ASN A 92 -14.40 14.70 -52.61
CA ASN A 92 -14.47 13.25 -52.87
C ASN A 92 -15.08 12.50 -51.68
N LYS A 93 -15.80 11.42 -51.99
CA LYS A 93 -16.31 10.43 -51.05
C LYS A 93 -15.16 9.71 -50.35
N ASP A 94 -15.25 9.58 -49.03
CA ASP A 94 -14.80 8.40 -48.31
C ASP A 94 -15.81 8.12 -47.21
N ASP A 95 -16.40 6.93 -47.27
CA ASP A 95 -17.40 6.40 -46.35
C ASP A 95 -16.78 6.26 -44.95
N VAL A 96 -17.10 7.19 -44.04
CA VAL A 96 -16.88 6.99 -42.61
C VAL A 96 -18.10 6.24 -42.09
N ALA A 97 -17.94 4.94 -41.87
CA ALA A 97 -18.89 4.14 -41.14
C ALA A 97 -19.00 4.71 -39.72
N GLU A 98 -20.19 5.23 -39.38
CA GLU A 98 -20.54 5.59 -38.02
C GLU A 98 -20.42 4.33 -37.15
N GLU A 99 -19.51 4.38 -36.17
CA GLU A 99 -19.43 3.40 -35.09
C GLU A 99 -20.66 3.61 -34.21
N GLU A 100 -21.70 2.80 -34.41
CA GLU A 100 -22.88 2.77 -33.56
C GLU A 100 -22.47 2.21 -32.19
N GLU A 101 -22.43 3.06 -31.16
CA GLU A 101 -22.51 2.65 -29.77
C GLU A 101 -23.85 1.89 -29.56
N GLU A 102 -23.80 0.60 -29.23
CA GLU A 102 -25.00 -0.21 -28.97
C GLU A 102 -25.63 0.19 -27.61
N ASP A 103 -26.54 1.15 -27.67
CA ASP A 103 -27.32 1.72 -26.54
C ASP A 103 -28.44 0.76 -26.04
N GLU A 104 -28.99 0.98 -24.83
CA GLU A 104 -30.12 0.20 -24.25
C GLU A 104 -31.32 0.07 -25.20
N GLY A 105 -31.49 1.06 -26.09
CA GLY A 105 -32.50 1.06 -27.14
C GLY A 105 -32.35 -0.05 -28.18
N ASP A 106 -31.19 -0.69 -28.30
CA ASP A 106 -30.96 -1.79 -29.24
C ASP A 106 -31.42 -3.15 -28.70
N VAL A 107 -31.23 -3.42 -27.40
CA VAL A 107 -31.75 -4.64 -26.73
C VAL A 107 -33.27 -4.72 -26.84
N VAL A 108 -33.94 -3.60 -26.55
CA VAL A 108 -35.40 -3.47 -26.68
C VAL A 108 -35.86 -3.72 -28.12
N LYS A 109 -35.20 -3.11 -29.12
CA LYS A 109 -35.52 -3.32 -30.54
C LYS A 109 -35.32 -4.76 -30.96
N ARG A 110 -34.28 -5.44 -30.47
CA ARG A 110 -34.01 -6.87 -30.74
C ARG A 110 -35.11 -7.74 -30.12
N LEU A 111 -35.52 -7.49 -28.89
CA LEU A 111 -36.64 -8.19 -28.23
C LEU A 111 -37.98 -7.96 -28.96
N GLU A 112 -38.26 -6.73 -29.41
CA GLU A 112 -39.46 -6.45 -30.21
C GLU A 112 -39.47 -7.18 -31.55
N LYS A 113 -38.31 -7.27 -32.22
CA LYS A 113 -38.17 -8.08 -33.44
C LYS A 113 -38.43 -9.56 -33.16
N LEU A 114 -37.85 -10.12 -32.10
CA LEU A 114 -38.09 -11.52 -31.72
C LEU A 114 -39.57 -11.80 -31.46
N ARG A 115 -40.27 -10.87 -30.80
CA ARG A 115 -41.73 -10.95 -30.58
C ARG A 115 -42.52 -10.94 -31.89
N LEU A 116 -42.16 -10.09 -32.86
CA LEU A 116 -42.87 -9.99 -34.14
C LEU A 116 -42.77 -11.25 -35.01
N PHE A 117 -41.75 -12.09 -34.79
CA PHE A 117 -41.61 -13.38 -35.47
C PHE A 117 -42.34 -14.54 -34.76
N GLY A 118 -42.72 -14.38 -33.49
CA GLY A 118 -43.50 -15.37 -32.75
C GLY A 118 -45.00 -15.20 -32.98
N GLU A 119 -45.64 -16.14 -33.67
CA GLU A 119 -47.11 -16.19 -33.72
C GLU A 119 -47.64 -16.64 -32.36
N GLU A 120 -48.27 -15.73 -31.60
CA GLU A 120 -48.94 -16.11 -30.36
C GLU A 120 -50.17 -16.99 -30.68
N PRO A 121 -50.32 -18.15 -30.02
CA PRO A 121 -51.51 -18.97 -30.18
C PRO A 121 -52.75 -18.26 -29.66
N ASP A 122 -53.91 -18.52 -30.25
CA ASP A 122 -55.19 -18.04 -29.74
C ASP A 122 -55.56 -18.84 -28.48
N LEU A 123 -55.59 -18.18 -27.32
CA LEU A 123 -55.78 -18.79 -26.00
C LEU A 123 -57.11 -18.38 -25.40
N SER A 124 -57.71 -19.28 -24.61
CA SER A 124 -58.89 -18.95 -23.83
C SER A 124 -58.57 -17.94 -22.73
N GLU A 125 -59.53 -17.08 -22.38
CA GLU A 125 -59.36 -16.08 -21.30
C GLU A 125 -58.98 -16.72 -19.96
N GLU A 126 -59.50 -17.92 -19.68
CA GLU A 126 -59.16 -18.68 -18.47
C GLU A 126 -57.68 -19.08 -18.45
N LEU A 127 -57.14 -19.53 -19.58
CA LEU A 127 -55.74 -19.94 -19.67
C LEU A 127 -54.80 -18.74 -19.63
N ILE A 128 -55.19 -17.61 -20.22
CA ILE A 128 -54.43 -16.35 -20.10
C ILE A 128 -54.35 -15.91 -18.63
N ARG A 129 -55.46 -16.00 -17.88
CA ARG A 129 -55.47 -15.66 -16.45
C ARG A 129 -54.59 -16.60 -15.62
N GLN A 130 -54.60 -17.90 -15.94
CA GLN A 130 -53.74 -18.88 -15.26
C GLN A 130 -52.26 -18.60 -15.54
N ASN A 131 -51.91 -18.37 -16.81
CA ASN A 131 -50.56 -17.97 -17.21
C ASN A 131 -50.11 -16.68 -16.50
N ASP A 132 -50.95 -15.64 -16.48
CA ASP A 132 -50.61 -14.36 -15.83
C ASP A 132 -50.34 -14.52 -14.33
N GLN A 133 -51.10 -15.38 -13.63
CA GLN A 133 -50.83 -15.70 -12.23
C GLN A 133 -49.50 -16.42 -12.04
N LEU A 134 -49.20 -17.43 -12.86
CA LEU A 134 -47.93 -18.17 -12.78
C LEU A 134 -46.74 -17.25 -13.09
N GLN A 135 -46.88 -16.33 -14.05
CA GLN A 135 -45.88 -15.33 -14.35
C GLN A 135 -45.63 -14.38 -13.18
N GLU A 136 -46.68 -13.93 -12.51
CA GLU A 136 -46.56 -13.08 -11.33
C GLU A 136 -45.85 -13.80 -10.19
N ASP A 137 -46.24 -15.05 -9.92
CA ASP A 137 -45.66 -15.87 -8.87
C ASP A 137 -44.16 -16.14 -9.14
N GLU A 138 -43.79 -16.45 -10.39
CA GLU A 138 -42.39 -16.66 -10.79
C GLU A 138 -41.55 -15.38 -10.66
N VAL A 139 -42.05 -14.25 -11.15
CA VAL A 139 -41.34 -12.96 -11.06
C VAL A 139 -41.11 -12.57 -9.60
N LEU A 140 -42.12 -12.71 -8.73
CA LEU A 140 -41.99 -12.44 -7.31
C LEU A 140 -40.98 -13.36 -6.62
N ALA A 141 -40.94 -14.64 -7.01
CA ALA A 141 -39.93 -15.58 -6.52
C ALA A 141 -38.53 -15.16 -6.95
N MET A 142 -38.36 -14.76 -8.21
CA MET A 142 -37.08 -14.30 -8.74
C MET A 142 -36.60 -13.01 -8.08
N GLU A 143 -37.49 -12.04 -7.84
CA GLU A 143 -37.15 -10.80 -7.10
C GLU A 143 -36.68 -11.12 -5.68
N SER A 144 -37.29 -12.13 -5.03
CA SER A 144 -36.89 -12.56 -3.69
C SER A 144 -35.52 -13.25 -3.66
N ILE A 145 -35.16 -13.98 -4.71
CA ILE A 145 -33.89 -14.73 -4.81
C ILE A 145 -32.73 -13.81 -5.20
N TYR A 146 -32.93 -12.97 -6.22
CA TYR A 146 -31.86 -12.14 -6.80
C TYR A 146 -31.80 -10.73 -6.22
N GLY A 147 -32.88 -10.25 -5.57
CA GLY A 147 -32.91 -8.98 -4.84
C GLY A 147 -32.45 -7.81 -5.71
N GLU A 148 -31.36 -7.15 -5.29
CA GLU A 148 -30.77 -6.00 -6.01
C GLU A 148 -30.21 -6.36 -7.41
N ASN A 149 -30.07 -7.65 -7.74
CA ASN A 149 -29.59 -8.12 -9.04
C ASN A 149 -30.72 -8.36 -10.06
N MET A 150 -31.97 -8.04 -9.73
CA MET A 150 -33.11 -8.13 -10.65
C MET A 150 -33.75 -6.75 -10.86
N PHE A 151 -34.00 -6.41 -12.12
CA PHE A 151 -34.52 -5.11 -12.54
C PHE A 151 -35.80 -5.31 -13.36
N ILE A 152 -36.94 -4.86 -12.84
CA ILE A 152 -38.19 -4.82 -13.61
C ILE A 152 -38.08 -3.69 -14.64
N LEU A 153 -38.32 -4.02 -15.91
CA LEU A 153 -38.31 -3.06 -17.02
C LEU A 153 -39.73 -2.53 -17.27
N ASP A 154 -39.83 -1.32 -17.82
CA ASP A 154 -41.11 -0.71 -18.16
C ASP A 154 -41.94 -1.61 -19.09
N ASN A 155 -43.25 -1.58 -18.87
CA ASN A 155 -44.19 -2.53 -19.44
C ASN A 155 -44.22 -2.47 -20.98
N HIS A 156 -43.55 -3.42 -21.65
CA HIS A 156 -43.50 -3.49 -23.12
C HIS A 156 -44.84 -3.96 -23.70
N ASN A 157 -45.75 -3.02 -23.98
CA ASN A 157 -47.10 -3.28 -24.51
C ASN A 157 -47.99 -4.15 -23.61
N GLY A 158 -47.82 -4.05 -22.29
CA GLY A 158 -48.61 -4.82 -21.31
C GLY A 158 -48.06 -6.22 -21.02
N LEU A 159 -46.82 -6.51 -21.44
CA LEU A 159 -46.09 -7.75 -21.13
C LEU A 159 -45.05 -7.51 -20.02
N ARG A 160 -44.89 -8.48 -19.12
CA ARG A 160 -43.89 -8.42 -18.05
C ARG A 160 -42.49 -8.55 -18.66
N SER A 161 -41.62 -7.60 -18.33
CA SER A 161 -40.24 -7.54 -18.79
C SER A 161 -39.30 -7.25 -17.63
N PHE A 162 -38.16 -7.92 -17.59
CA PHE A 162 -37.19 -7.77 -16.53
C PHE A 162 -35.80 -8.20 -16.99
N GLN A 163 -34.79 -7.81 -16.21
CA GLN A 163 -33.39 -8.14 -16.42
C GLN A 163 -32.81 -8.75 -15.14
N ILE A 164 -31.99 -9.78 -15.27
CA ILE A 164 -31.31 -10.46 -14.16
C ILE A 164 -29.80 -10.38 -14.39
N HIS A 165 -29.06 -9.89 -13.39
CA HIS A 165 -27.60 -9.81 -13.39
C HIS A 165 -27.03 -11.02 -12.67
N ILE A 166 -26.58 -12.00 -13.44
CA ILE A 166 -26.12 -13.30 -12.95
C ILE A 166 -24.60 -13.24 -12.75
N HIS A 167 -24.19 -13.13 -11.50
CA HIS A 167 -22.77 -13.08 -11.12
C HIS A 167 -22.21 -14.50 -11.04
N ILE A 168 -21.04 -14.73 -11.61
CA ILE A 168 -20.44 -16.06 -11.63
C ILE A 168 -19.56 -16.23 -10.39
N GLU A 169 -19.88 -17.23 -9.56
CA GLU A 169 -19.04 -17.59 -8.42
C GLU A 169 -17.93 -18.56 -8.85
N THR A 170 -16.68 -18.14 -8.70
CA THR A 170 -15.52 -19.02 -8.84
C THR A 170 -14.75 -19.14 -7.52
N PRO A 171 -14.44 -20.36 -7.06
CA PRO A 171 -13.74 -20.57 -5.80
C PRO A 171 -12.24 -20.24 -5.88
N GLU A 172 -11.66 -20.24 -7.08
CA GLU A 172 -10.26 -19.90 -7.37
C GLU A 172 -10.18 -18.70 -8.32
N GLU A 173 -9.04 -18.01 -8.36
CA GLU A 173 -8.81 -16.91 -9.31
C GLU A 173 -8.77 -17.46 -10.76
N LEU A 174 -9.53 -16.82 -11.64
CA LEU A 174 -9.59 -17.10 -13.07
C LEU A 174 -8.47 -16.34 -13.79
N THR A 175 -7.78 -17.03 -14.71
CA THR A 175 -6.83 -16.38 -15.62
C THR A 175 -7.58 -15.82 -16.83
N ILE A 176 -7.48 -14.52 -17.07
CA ILE A 176 -7.95 -13.90 -18.32
C ILE A 176 -6.75 -13.80 -19.26
N SER A 177 -6.88 -14.25 -20.50
CA SER A 177 -5.85 -14.09 -21.52
C SER A 177 -6.37 -13.48 -22.82
N THR A 178 -5.53 -12.75 -23.52
CA THR A 178 -5.86 -12.15 -24.82
C THR A 178 -4.64 -12.17 -25.73
N LYS A 179 -4.86 -12.31 -27.03
CA LYS A 179 -3.80 -12.24 -28.05
C LYS A 179 -3.73 -10.82 -28.61
N LEU A 180 -2.63 -10.14 -28.35
CA LEU A 180 -2.34 -8.82 -28.90
C LEU A 180 -1.72 -9.01 -30.29
N ASN A 181 -2.52 -8.81 -31.33
CA ASN A 181 -1.99 -8.78 -32.69
C ASN A 181 -1.37 -7.40 -32.95
N SER A 182 -0.06 -7.31 -33.18
CA SER A 182 0.52 -6.09 -33.73
C SER A 182 0.08 -5.95 -35.18
N SER A 183 -0.69 -4.92 -35.49
CA SER A 183 -1.03 -4.54 -36.85
C SER A 183 0.21 -4.00 -37.57
N THR A 184 1.04 -4.90 -38.12
CA THR A 184 1.74 -4.81 -39.41
C THR A 184 2.68 -5.99 -39.59
N ASP A 185 2.68 -6.51 -40.81
CA ASP A 185 3.61 -7.46 -41.41
C ASP A 185 3.44 -8.98 -41.20
N THR A 186 3.16 -9.58 -42.35
CA THR A 186 3.18 -11.00 -42.68
C THR A 186 4.46 -11.71 -42.24
N ASN A 187 4.25 -12.91 -41.70
CA ASN A 187 5.17 -14.04 -41.53
C ASN A 187 6.04 -14.05 -40.26
N ASN A 188 5.63 -14.91 -39.31
CA ASN A 188 6.38 -15.43 -38.15
C ASN A 188 6.68 -14.48 -36.98
N SER A 189 5.66 -13.80 -36.45
CA SER A 189 5.70 -13.22 -35.11
C SER A 189 4.99 -14.16 -34.13
N GLU A 190 5.70 -14.69 -33.13
CA GLU A 190 5.08 -15.36 -31.98
C GLU A 190 4.14 -14.34 -31.32
N GLY A 191 2.82 -14.52 -31.49
CA GLY A 191 1.83 -13.56 -31.02
C GLY A 191 1.99 -13.28 -29.53
N PHE A 192 2.10 -11.99 -29.17
CA PHE A 192 2.19 -11.58 -27.77
C PHE A 192 0.87 -11.88 -27.07
N SER A 193 0.87 -12.83 -26.14
CA SER A 193 -0.26 -13.10 -25.26
C SER A 193 -0.13 -12.29 -23.98
N TYR A 194 -1.17 -11.56 -23.61
CA TYR A 194 -1.30 -10.90 -22.32
C TYR A 194 -2.20 -11.73 -21.41
N SER A 195 -1.83 -11.91 -20.14
CA SER A 195 -2.68 -12.60 -19.16
C SER A 195 -2.63 -11.93 -17.78
N PHE A 196 -3.72 -12.06 -17.02
CA PHE A 196 -3.85 -11.56 -15.66
C PHE A 196 -4.89 -12.37 -14.88
N GLU A 197 -4.84 -12.34 -13.55
CA GLU A 197 -5.74 -13.09 -12.67
C GLU A 197 -6.89 -12.19 -12.15
N VAL A 198 -8.11 -12.71 -12.15
CA VAL A 198 -9.30 -12.06 -11.60
C VAL A 198 -10.07 -13.02 -10.70
N LYS A 199 -10.72 -12.49 -9.68
CA LYS A 199 -11.66 -13.23 -8.84
C LYS A 199 -13.11 -12.96 -9.24
N TYR A 200 -13.39 -11.76 -9.73
CA TYR A 200 -14.72 -11.32 -10.12
C TYR A 200 -14.75 -10.92 -11.59
N THR A 201 -15.76 -11.38 -12.32
CA THR A 201 -16.05 -10.99 -13.70
C THR A 201 -17.40 -10.27 -13.76
N PRO A 202 -17.60 -9.32 -14.70
CA PRO A 202 -18.91 -8.72 -14.94
C PRO A 202 -20.00 -9.78 -15.14
N PRO A 203 -21.23 -9.54 -14.67
CA PRO A 203 -22.29 -10.52 -14.68
C PRO A 203 -22.73 -10.89 -16.10
N ILE A 204 -23.32 -12.07 -16.24
CA ILE A 204 -24.14 -12.42 -17.40
C ILE A 204 -25.49 -11.73 -17.22
N ILE A 205 -25.87 -10.90 -18.18
CA ILE A 205 -27.13 -10.16 -18.13
C ILE A 205 -28.16 -10.91 -18.97
N LEU A 206 -29.17 -11.47 -18.31
CA LEU A 206 -30.33 -12.11 -18.95
C LEU A 206 -31.50 -11.15 -18.95
N THR A 207 -31.93 -10.71 -20.13
CA THR A 207 -33.12 -9.86 -20.29
C THR A 207 -34.26 -10.70 -20.85
N CYS A 208 -35.43 -10.65 -20.21
CA CYS A 208 -36.60 -11.46 -20.57
C CYS A 208 -37.85 -10.60 -20.79
N VAL A 209 -38.71 -11.04 -21.71
CA VAL A 209 -40.08 -10.55 -21.93
C VAL A 209 -41.00 -11.75 -21.99
N LEU A 210 -42.01 -11.79 -21.11
CA LEU A 210 -42.93 -12.92 -20.99
C LEU A 210 -44.11 -12.75 -21.96
N PRO A 211 -44.33 -13.67 -22.93
CA PRO A 211 -45.54 -13.67 -23.75
C PRO A 211 -46.76 -14.10 -22.92
N LYS A 212 -47.97 -13.79 -23.39
CA LYS A 212 -49.21 -14.18 -22.68
C LYS A 212 -49.42 -15.68 -22.62
N SER A 213 -48.75 -16.41 -23.50
CA SER A 213 -48.85 -17.85 -23.65
C SER A 213 -47.87 -18.65 -22.81
N TYR A 214 -46.90 -17.98 -22.16
CA TYR A 214 -45.96 -18.57 -21.21
C TYR A 214 -46.63 -18.78 -19.83
N PRO A 215 -46.39 -19.90 -19.12
CA PRO A 215 -45.48 -21.01 -19.44
C PRO A 215 -46.09 -22.15 -20.26
N THR A 216 -47.36 -22.07 -20.65
CA THR A 216 -48.04 -23.23 -21.24
C THR A 216 -47.61 -23.57 -22.67
N HIS A 217 -47.30 -22.57 -23.52
CA HIS A 217 -47.06 -22.80 -24.95
C HIS A 217 -45.70 -22.29 -25.44
N LEU A 218 -45.41 -21.00 -25.26
CA LEU A 218 -44.18 -20.36 -25.74
C LEU A 218 -43.22 -20.08 -24.57
N PRO A 219 -41.90 -20.15 -24.80
CA PRO A 219 -40.91 -19.69 -23.82
C PRO A 219 -40.91 -18.16 -23.71
N PRO A 220 -40.27 -17.61 -22.67
CA PRO A 220 -39.93 -16.19 -22.60
C PRO A 220 -39.08 -15.77 -23.81
N TYR A 221 -39.33 -14.58 -24.36
CA TYR A 221 -38.39 -13.97 -25.29
C TYR A 221 -37.21 -13.44 -24.50
N PHE A 222 -35.99 -13.81 -24.87
CA PHE A 222 -34.81 -13.44 -24.09
C PHE A 222 -33.62 -13.00 -24.95
N THR A 223 -32.73 -12.24 -24.32
CA THR A 223 -31.39 -11.93 -24.82
C THR A 223 -30.37 -12.16 -23.71
N ILE A 224 -29.17 -12.62 -24.07
CA ILE A 224 -28.03 -12.77 -23.16
C ILE A 224 -26.97 -11.75 -23.55
N SER A 225 -26.56 -10.90 -22.62
CA SER A 225 -25.46 -9.95 -22.79
C SER A 225 -24.30 -10.28 -21.84
N VAL A 226 -23.09 -10.37 -22.39
CA VAL A 226 -21.88 -10.65 -21.60
C VAL A 226 -20.72 -9.82 -22.13
N GLN A 227 -20.06 -9.08 -21.23
CA GLN A 227 -18.97 -8.16 -21.61
C GLN A 227 -17.70 -8.88 -22.09
N TRP A 228 -17.42 -10.06 -21.55
CA TRP A 228 -16.15 -10.77 -21.71
C TRP A 228 -16.24 -12.07 -22.52
N LEU A 229 -17.39 -12.32 -23.17
CA LEU A 229 -17.60 -13.46 -24.07
C LEU A 229 -17.90 -12.98 -25.49
N ASP A 230 -17.41 -13.75 -26.46
CA ASP A 230 -17.75 -13.54 -27.86
C ASP A 230 -19.16 -14.05 -28.21
N THR A 231 -19.72 -13.51 -29.30
CA THR A 231 -21.08 -13.82 -29.75
C THR A 231 -21.32 -15.32 -30.01
N SER A 232 -20.30 -16.09 -30.43
CA SER A 232 -20.47 -17.52 -30.73
C SER A 232 -20.64 -18.35 -29.46
N LYS A 233 -19.89 -18.00 -28.41
CA LYS A 233 -20.02 -18.60 -27.08
C LYS A 233 -21.35 -18.22 -26.44
N ILE A 234 -21.79 -16.97 -26.56
CA ILE A 234 -23.10 -16.53 -26.07
C ILE A 234 -24.24 -17.24 -26.84
N SER A 235 -24.13 -17.42 -28.16
CA SER A 235 -25.10 -18.19 -28.94
C SER A 235 -25.22 -19.65 -28.47
N SER A 236 -24.12 -20.22 -27.98
CA SER A 236 -24.11 -21.56 -27.37
C SER A 236 -24.88 -21.58 -26.04
N LEU A 237 -24.80 -20.51 -25.25
CA LEU A 237 -25.61 -20.34 -24.04
C LEU A 237 -27.10 -20.23 -24.39
N CYS A 238 -27.46 -19.42 -25.40
CA CYS A 238 -28.85 -19.30 -25.86
C CYS A 238 -29.43 -20.65 -26.29
N SER A 239 -28.66 -21.43 -27.05
CA SER A 239 -29.06 -22.78 -27.48
C SER A 239 -29.28 -23.73 -26.29
N MET A 240 -28.50 -23.57 -25.22
CA MET A 240 -28.67 -24.37 -24.01
C MET A 240 -29.91 -23.96 -23.22
N LEU A 241 -30.23 -22.66 -23.13
CA LEU A 241 -31.49 -22.20 -22.53
C LEU A 241 -32.71 -22.75 -23.28
N ASP A 242 -32.66 -22.81 -24.61
CA ASP A 242 -33.70 -23.45 -25.43
C ASP A 242 -33.83 -24.95 -25.10
N SER A 243 -32.71 -25.64 -24.88
CA SER A 243 -32.72 -27.05 -24.46
C SER A 243 -33.40 -27.24 -23.10
N ILE A 244 -33.09 -26.38 -22.11
CA ILE A 244 -33.70 -26.41 -20.78
C ILE A 244 -35.21 -26.23 -20.87
N TRP A 245 -35.66 -25.30 -21.72
CA TRP A 245 -37.09 -25.10 -21.98
C TRP A 245 -37.76 -26.33 -22.60
N ASN A 246 -37.14 -26.92 -23.61
CA ASN A 246 -37.69 -28.10 -24.30
C ASN A 246 -37.85 -29.32 -23.37
N GLU A 247 -37.06 -29.40 -22.29
CA GLU A 247 -37.16 -30.44 -21.28
C GLU A 247 -38.29 -30.19 -20.26
N GLN A 248 -38.70 -28.94 -20.07
CA GLN A 248 -39.65 -28.50 -19.02
C GLN A 248 -40.88 -27.79 -19.61
N GLN A 249 -41.32 -28.18 -20.81
CA GLN A 249 -42.42 -27.51 -21.50
C GLN A 249 -43.71 -27.52 -20.66
N GLY A 250 -44.32 -26.35 -20.47
CA GLY A 250 -45.51 -26.17 -19.64
C GLY A 250 -45.24 -25.75 -18.20
N GLN A 251 -43.99 -25.49 -17.82
CA GLN A 251 -43.58 -25.05 -16.48
C GLN A 251 -42.77 -23.75 -16.53
N GLU A 252 -42.67 -23.08 -15.39
CA GLU A 252 -41.83 -21.90 -15.16
C GLU A 252 -40.33 -22.25 -15.31
N VAL A 253 -39.58 -21.48 -16.11
CA VAL A 253 -38.21 -21.82 -16.54
C VAL A 253 -37.16 -20.78 -16.16
N ILE A 254 -37.55 -19.58 -15.73
CA ILE A 254 -36.62 -18.45 -15.51
C ILE A 254 -35.60 -18.79 -14.42
N TYR A 255 -36.05 -19.41 -13.33
CA TYR A 255 -35.14 -19.86 -12.27
C TYR A 255 -34.14 -20.91 -12.78
N SER A 256 -34.63 -21.90 -13.53
CA SER A 256 -33.79 -22.95 -14.12
C SER A 256 -32.72 -22.37 -15.05
N TRP A 257 -33.10 -21.37 -15.87
CA TRP A 257 -32.15 -20.65 -16.72
C TRP A 257 -31.12 -19.88 -15.91
N ALA A 258 -31.55 -19.08 -14.93
CA ALA A 258 -30.65 -18.25 -14.14
C ALA A 258 -29.67 -19.09 -13.30
N GLU A 259 -30.16 -20.17 -12.67
CA GLU A 259 -29.34 -21.09 -11.90
C GLU A 259 -28.34 -21.86 -12.78
N TRP A 260 -28.74 -22.26 -13.98
CA TRP A 260 -27.83 -22.93 -14.91
C TRP A 260 -26.73 -21.97 -15.39
N LEU A 261 -27.09 -20.72 -15.72
CA LEU A 261 -26.12 -19.68 -16.10
C LEU A 261 -25.15 -19.37 -14.95
N HIS A 262 -25.63 -19.36 -13.71
CA HIS A 262 -24.83 -19.15 -12.51
C HIS A 262 -23.83 -20.28 -12.26
N SER A 263 -24.31 -21.54 -12.27
CA SER A 263 -23.55 -22.70 -11.78
C SER A 263 -22.78 -23.45 -12.86
N SER A 264 -23.24 -23.43 -14.11
CA SER A 264 -22.83 -24.39 -15.14
C SER A 264 -22.30 -23.75 -16.42
N ALA A 265 -22.56 -22.45 -16.67
CA ALA A 265 -22.16 -21.79 -17.92
C ALA A 265 -20.66 -21.83 -18.16
N ILE A 266 -19.84 -21.55 -17.14
CA ILE A 266 -18.37 -21.54 -17.25
C ILE A 266 -17.82 -22.91 -17.67
N SER A 267 -18.25 -23.96 -16.97
CA SER A 267 -17.84 -25.34 -17.25
C SER A 267 -18.32 -25.78 -18.63
N PHE A 268 -19.53 -25.40 -19.01
CA PHE A 268 -20.10 -25.70 -20.32
C PHE A 268 -19.31 -25.03 -21.47
N LEU A 269 -18.85 -23.79 -21.28
CA LEU A 269 -18.06 -23.07 -22.28
C LEU A 269 -16.60 -23.57 -22.38
N GLY A 270 -16.18 -24.42 -21.43
CA GLY A 270 -14.84 -25.01 -21.32
C GLY A 270 -13.84 -24.10 -20.60
N PHE A 271 -14.31 -23.17 -19.76
CA PHE A 271 -13.49 -22.18 -19.06
C PHE A 271 -13.20 -22.60 -17.61
N ASP A 272 -12.57 -23.75 -17.39
CA ASP A 272 -12.35 -24.22 -16.02
C ASP A 272 -11.34 -23.37 -15.22
N LYS A 273 -10.40 -22.71 -15.93
CA LYS A 273 -9.31 -21.92 -15.32
C LYS A 273 -8.91 -20.67 -16.11
N GLU A 274 -9.16 -20.67 -17.41
CA GLU A 274 -8.72 -19.60 -18.30
C GLU A 274 -9.86 -19.15 -19.21
N ILE A 275 -10.12 -17.85 -19.25
CA ILE A 275 -11.04 -17.21 -20.20
C ILE A 275 -10.18 -16.48 -21.24
N VAL A 276 -10.37 -16.84 -22.50
CA VAL A 276 -9.66 -16.20 -23.62
C VAL A 276 -10.57 -15.14 -24.22
N LEU A 277 -10.14 -13.88 -24.19
CA LEU A 277 -10.87 -12.77 -24.79
C LEU A 277 -10.71 -12.74 -26.32
N GLY A 278 -11.77 -12.31 -27.00
CA GLY A 278 -11.87 -12.32 -28.45
C GLY A 278 -12.37 -13.65 -29.02
N PRO A 279 -12.36 -13.85 -30.35
CA PRO A 279 -11.68 -13.03 -31.35
C PRO A 279 -12.34 -11.67 -31.59
N TYR A 280 -11.51 -10.62 -31.68
CA TYR A 280 -11.94 -9.25 -31.95
C TYR A 280 -12.13 -8.98 -33.45
N GLY A 281 -13.11 -8.14 -33.79
CA GLY A 281 -13.35 -7.70 -35.18
C GLY A 281 -13.94 -8.77 -36.11
N VAL A 282 -14.33 -9.93 -35.60
CA VAL A 282 -15.03 -10.96 -36.37
C VAL A 282 -16.52 -10.70 -36.28
N LYS A 283 -17.12 -10.23 -37.38
CA LYS A 283 -18.58 -10.15 -37.48
C LYS A 283 -19.15 -11.56 -37.59
N HIS A 284 -19.64 -12.08 -36.48
CA HIS A 284 -20.41 -13.32 -36.47
C HIS A 284 -21.84 -13.02 -36.91
N GLN A 285 -22.35 -13.72 -37.94
CA GLN A 285 -23.80 -13.91 -38.11
C GLN A 285 -24.26 -14.83 -36.98
N GLY A 286 -24.42 -14.26 -35.78
CA GLY A 286 -24.79 -14.96 -34.56
C GLY A 286 -26.29 -15.01 -34.36
N ASP A 287 -26.69 -15.77 -33.33
CA ASP A 287 -28.06 -15.73 -32.80
C ASP A 287 -28.42 -14.27 -32.45
N PRO A 288 -29.55 -13.71 -32.91
CA PRO A 288 -29.95 -12.33 -32.60
C PRO A 288 -30.14 -12.07 -31.10
N ARG A 289 -30.23 -13.13 -30.29
CA ARG A 289 -30.33 -13.07 -28.82
C ARG A 289 -28.97 -12.91 -28.13
N ALA A 290 -27.86 -13.14 -28.84
CA ALA A 290 -26.52 -13.16 -28.27
C ALA A 290 -25.81 -11.81 -28.42
N LEU A 291 -25.59 -11.12 -27.31
CA LEU A 291 -25.03 -9.77 -27.26
C LEU A 291 -23.64 -9.77 -26.62
N SER A 292 -22.60 -9.60 -27.43
CA SER A 292 -21.21 -9.56 -26.96
C SER A 292 -20.81 -8.13 -26.65
N GLY A 293 -20.34 -7.87 -25.42
CA GLY A 293 -19.75 -6.59 -25.05
C GLY A 293 -18.24 -6.50 -25.29
N CYS A 294 -17.61 -7.53 -25.88
CA CYS A 294 -16.18 -7.47 -26.26
C CYS A 294 -15.97 -6.49 -27.40
N VAL A 295 -15.15 -5.47 -27.18
CA VAL A 295 -14.85 -4.43 -28.19
C VAL A 295 -13.42 -4.60 -28.72
N SER A 296 -12.44 -4.46 -27.84
CA SER A 296 -11.03 -4.58 -28.16
C SER A 296 -10.21 -4.93 -26.90
N PRO A 297 -8.99 -5.46 -27.04
CA PRO A 297 -8.12 -5.74 -25.89
C PRO A 297 -7.85 -4.49 -25.04
N ASP A 298 -7.74 -3.31 -25.67
CA ASP A 298 -7.41 -2.05 -25.00
C ASP A 298 -8.56 -1.50 -24.14
N VAL A 299 -9.80 -1.94 -24.41
CA VAL A 299 -11.00 -1.57 -23.64
C VAL A 299 -11.34 -2.64 -22.62
N ASP A 300 -11.36 -3.91 -23.03
CA ASP A 300 -11.84 -5.02 -22.21
C ASP A 300 -10.88 -5.33 -21.06
N VAL A 301 -9.56 -5.32 -21.31
CA VAL A 301 -8.57 -5.66 -20.28
C VAL A 301 -8.60 -4.66 -19.11
N PRO A 302 -8.55 -3.33 -19.34
CA PRO A 302 -8.71 -2.36 -18.25
C PRO A 302 -10.08 -2.46 -17.57
N SER A 303 -11.16 -2.66 -18.33
CA SER A 303 -12.51 -2.76 -17.78
C SER A 303 -12.66 -3.94 -16.82
N LEU A 304 -12.16 -5.13 -17.20
CA LEU A 304 -12.18 -6.32 -16.35
C LEU A 304 -11.34 -6.16 -15.09
N LYS A 305 -10.18 -5.51 -15.20
CA LYS A 305 -9.35 -5.22 -14.02
C LYS A 305 -10.04 -4.26 -13.07
N SER A 306 -10.61 -3.18 -13.61
CA SER A 306 -11.33 -2.18 -12.81
C SER A 306 -12.50 -2.83 -12.07
N TYR A 307 -13.32 -3.61 -12.77
CA TYR A 307 -14.44 -4.34 -12.17
C TYR A 307 -13.98 -5.29 -11.07
N ASN A 308 -12.93 -6.09 -11.31
CA ASN A 308 -12.39 -7.01 -10.32
C ASN A 308 -11.86 -6.26 -9.08
N GLU A 309 -11.15 -5.15 -9.25
CA GLU A 309 -10.67 -4.32 -8.13
C GLU A 309 -11.81 -3.70 -7.33
N GLU A 310 -12.85 -3.21 -8.00
CA GLU A 310 -14.05 -2.63 -7.38
C GLU A 310 -14.81 -3.68 -6.56
N GLN A 311 -15.07 -4.86 -7.13
CA GLN A 311 -15.73 -5.96 -6.42
C GLN A 311 -14.91 -6.48 -5.24
N ARG A 312 -13.58 -6.56 -5.38
CA ARG A 312 -12.70 -6.88 -4.25
C ARG A 312 -12.81 -5.85 -3.14
N LEU A 313 -12.86 -4.57 -3.49
CA LEU A 313 -13.02 -3.49 -2.52
C LEU A 313 -14.39 -3.53 -1.85
N GLU A 314 -15.47 -3.68 -2.61
CA GLU A 314 -16.81 -3.81 -2.03
C GLU A 314 -16.92 -4.99 -1.08
N ASN A 315 -16.42 -6.16 -1.49
CA ASN A 315 -16.41 -7.35 -0.64
C ASN A 315 -15.55 -7.13 0.61
N PHE A 316 -14.40 -6.47 0.48
CA PHE A 316 -13.57 -6.08 1.61
C PHE A 316 -14.32 -5.16 2.58
N LEU A 317 -15.02 -4.14 2.07
CA LEU A 317 -15.80 -3.19 2.88
C LEU A 317 -16.96 -3.86 3.63
N LYS A 318 -17.61 -4.86 3.02
CA LYS A 318 -18.74 -5.62 3.58
C LYS A 318 -18.31 -6.66 4.62
N THR A 319 -17.03 -7.02 4.69
CA THR A 319 -16.51 -8.11 5.54
C THR A 319 -15.64 -7.60 6.69
N LEU A 320 -15.43 -8.46 7.70
CA LEU A 320 -14.47 -8.20 8.77
C LEU A 320 -13.06 -8.55 8.29
N GLN A 321 -12.12 -7.66 8.60
CA GLN A 321 -10.74 -7.70 8.12
C GLN A 321 -9.79 -7.51 9.30
N GLU A 322 -8.67 -8.24 9.29
CA GLU A 322 -7.65 -8.17 10.35
C GLU A 322 -6.60 -7.10 10.01
N CYS A 323 -6.30 -6.21 10.96
CA CYS A 323 -5.27 -5.19 10.80
C CYS A 323 -3.88 -5.77 11.05
N CYS A 324 -2.96 -5.61 10.10
CA CYS A 324 -1.59 -6.13 10.21
C CYS A 324 -0.70 -5.44 11.27
N ILE A 325 -1.14 -4.33 11.86
CA ILE A 325 -0.41 -3.61 12.91
C ILE A 325 -0.85 -4.06 14.31
N CYS A 326 -2.16 -4.08 14.58
CA CYS A 326 -2.70 -4.40 15.90
C CYS A 326 -3.31 -5.80 16.01
N PHE A 327 -3.44 -6.54 14.90
CA PHE A 327 -4.10 -7.85 14.80
C PHE A 327 -5.54 -7.85 15.31
N GLY A 328 -6.21 -6.69 15.23
CA GLY A 328 -7.63 -6.56 15.55
C GLY A 328 -8.50 -6.73 14.30
N GLU A 329 -9.67 -7.33 14.47
CA GLU A 329 -10.70 -7.47 13.44
C GLU A 329 -11.64 -6.25 13.45
N PHE A 330 -11.78 -5.59 12.31
CA PHE A 330 -12.69 -4.44 12.13
C PHE A 330 -13.45 -4.58 10.81
N ALA A 331 -14.56 -3.85 10.65
CA ALA A 331 -15.22 -3.77 9.35
C ALA A 331 -14.27 -3.15 8.32
N GLY A 332 -14.25 -3.64 7.08
CA GLY A 332 -13.39 -3.08 6.04
C GLY A 332 -13.62 -1.58 5.79
N ALA A 333 -14.81 -1.06 6.11
CA ALA A 333 -15.11 0.38 6.08
C ALA A 333 -14.28 1.23 7.07
N GLU A 334 -13.75 0.64 8.15
CA GLU A 334 -12.87 1.30 9.12
C GLU A 334 -11.37 1.23 8.73
N PHE A 335 -11.07 0.68 7.56
CA PHE A 335 -9.71 0.60 7.03
C PHE A 335 -9.40 1.72 6.05
N ILE A 336 -8.13 2.09 6.03
CA ILE A 336 -7.54 3.04 5.11
C ILE A 336 -6.72 2.26 4.09
N ARG A 337 -7.08 2.43 2.81
CA ARG A 337 -6.31 1.94 1.66
C ARG A 337 -5.27 2.99 1.25
N LEU A 338 -4.00 2.60 1.22
CA LEU A 338 -2.93 3.41 0.64
C LEU A 338 -2.82 3.19 -0.88
N PRO A 339 -2.17 4.10 -1.64
CA PRO A 339 -1.92 3.93 -3.08
C PRO A 339 -1.16 2.65 -3.42
N CYS A 340 -0.33 2.15 -2.48
CA CYS A 340 0.35 0.86 -2.59
C CYS A 340 -0.54 -0.37 -2.34
N GLN A 341 -1.86 -0.19 -2.27
CA GLN A 341 -2.88 -1.21 -2.02
C GLN A 341 -2.80 -1.91 -0.65
N HIS A 342 -2.02 -1.38 0.29
CA HIS A 342 -2.02 -1.87 1.67
C HIS A 342 -3.15 -1.23 2.51
N PHE A 343 -3.74 -2.04 3.38
CA PHE A 343 -4.87 -1.67 4.23
C PHE A 343 -4.46 -1.68 5.70
N PHE A 344 -4.89 -0.66 6.44
CA PHE A 344 -4.66 -0.54 7.88
C PHE A 344 -5.89 0.04 8.56
N CYS A 345 -6.21 -0.37 9.80
CA CYS A 345 -7.31 0.26 10.51
C CYS A 345 -7.00 1.74 10.80
N GLU A 346 -8.04 2.57 10.78
CA GLU A 346 -7.93 4.03 10.96
C GLU A 346 -7.17 4.40 12.25
N LYS A 347 -7.44 3.69 13.35
CA LYS A 347 -6.79 3.90 14.65
C LYS A 347 -5.27 3.74 14.57
N CYS A 348 -4.80 2.66 13.94
CA CYS A 348 -3.36 2.40 13.81
C CYS A 348 -2.68 3.43 12.92
N MET A 349 -3.32 3.84 11.82
CA MET A 349 -2.77 4.87 10.94
C MET A 349 -2.67 6.22 11.64
N LYS A 350 -3.71 6.60 12.39
CA LYS A 350 -3.70 7.83 13.18
C LYS A 350 -2.57 7.84 14.21
N THR A 351 -2.46 6.79 15.02
CA THR A 351 -1.36 6.68 15.99
C THR A 351 0.01 6.71 15.32
N TYR A 352 0.16 6.04 14.17
CA TYR A 352 1.39 6.05 13.39
C TYR A 352 1.75 7.46 12.91
N THR A 353 0.80 8.19 12.33
CA THR A 353 1.05 9.57 11.86
C THR A 353 1.32 10.53 13.03
N ASP A 354 0.59 10.40 14.13
CA ASP A 354 0.74 11.25 15.33
C ASP A 354 2.15 11.12 15.93
N VAL A 355 2.65 9.89 16.06
CA VAL A 355 4.01 9.62 16.59
C VAL A 355 5.07 10.28 15.70
N HIS A 356 4.94 10.18 14.38
CA HIS A 356 5.91 10.78 13.47
C HIS A 356 5.94 12.31 13.51
N ILE A 357 4.80 12.95 13.83
CA ILE A 357 4.73 14.41 13.99
C ILE A 357 5.29 14.83 15.34
N GLN A 358 4.92 14.12 16.41
CA GLN A 358 5.45 14.37 17.76
C GLN A 358 6.98 14.20 17.81
N ASP A 359 7.51 13.19 17.12
CA ASP A 359 8.95 12.93 17.04
C ASP A 359 9.67 13.81 16.00
N GLY A 360 8.94 14.61 15.21
CA GLY A 360 9.51 15.44 14.14
C GLY A 360 10.17 14.64 13.00
N THR A 361 9.77 13.37 12.83
CA THR A 361 10.35 12.43 11.85
C THR A 361 9.51 12.31 10.57
N VAL A 362 8.91 13.43 10.14
CA VAL A 362 7.98 13.51 8.98
C VAL A 362 8.55 12.96 7.67
N ASN A 363 9.86 13.05 7.45
CA ASN A 363 10.52 12.50 6.24
C ASN A 363 10.48 10.96 6.16
N LYS A 364 10.19 10.28 7.27
CA LYS A 364 10.09 8.82 7.35
C LYS A 364 8.64 8.33 7.25
N LEU A 365 7.70 9.25 7.07
CA LEU A 365 6.28 8.94 7.05
C LEU A 365 5.88 8.27 5.73
N SER A 366 6.03 6.95 5.69
CA SER A 366 5.68 6.09 4.56
C SER A 366 4.80 4.92 5.01
N CYS A 367 4.40 4.06 4.07
CA CYS A 367 3.67 2.82 4.33
C CYS A 367 4.36 2.02 5.46
N PRO A 368 3.61 1.59 6.50
CA PRO A 368 4.14 0.79 7.60
C PRO A 368 4.68 -0.60 7.19
N ILE A 369 4.34 -1.08 5.99
CA ILE A 369 4.80 -2.40 5.51
C ILE A 369 6.28 -2.32 5.12
N PRO A 370 7.13 -3.23 5.64
CA PRO A 370 8.55 -3.27 5.28
C PRO A 370 8.76 -3.36 3.77
N LYS A 371 9.71 -2.58 3.24
CA LYS A 371 10.11 -2.55 1.82
C LYS A 371 9.05 -2.00 0.84
N CYS A 372 7.86 -1.60 1.28
CA CYS A 372 6.87 -1.01 0.38
C CYS A 372 7.27 0.41 -0.05
N GLY A 373 7.68 1.27 0.90
CA GLY A 373 8.07 2.66 0.62
C GLY A 373 6.95 3.54 0.06
N GLY A 374 5.70 3.06 0.03
CA GLY A 374 4.56 3.82 -0.47
C GLY A 374 4.34 5.10 0.31
N VAL A 375 4.09 6.21 -0.39
CA VAL A 375 3.83 7.51 0.24
C VAL A 375 2.41 7.59 0.78
N ILE A 376 2.21 8.34 1.85
CA ILE A 376 0.88 8.66 2.38
C ILE A 376 0.43 9.98 1.74
N PRO A 377 -0.66 10.00 0.95
CA PRO A 377 -1.11 11.22 0.28
C PRO A 377 -1.46 12.34 1.28
N PRO A 378 -1.16 13.62 0.98
CA PRO A 378 -1.47 14.74 1.86
C PRO A 378 -2.96 14.86 2.24
N GLY A 379 -3.87 14.58 1.29
CA GLY A 379 -5.32 14.57 1.59
C GLY A 379 -5.72 13.52 2.63
N LEU A 380 -5.03 12.37 2.65
CA LEU A 380 -5.23 11.34 3.66
C LEU A 380 -4.63 11.76 5.01
N LEU A 381 -3.44 12.37 5.01
CA LEU A 381 -2.82 12.92 6.21
C LEU A 381 -3.70 13.98 6.88
N LYS A 382 -4.27 14.90 6.10
CA LYS A 382 -5.19 15.93 6.61
C LYS A 382 -6.40 15.31 7.32
N ARG A 383 -6.97 14.24 6.74
CA ARG A 383 -8.08 13.51 7.35
C ARG A 383 -7.70 12.82 8.67
N LEU A 384 -6.47 12.30 8.78
CA LEU A 384 -5.98 11.57 9.96
C LEU A 384 -5.59 12.50 11.12
N LEU A 385 -4.92 13.60 10.81
CA LEU A 385 -4.24 14.49 11.76
C LEU A 385 -5.09 15.66 12.23
N GLY A 386 -6.14 16.03 11.48
CA GLY A 386 -6.86 17.29 11.69
C GLY A 386 -6.01 18.50 11.30
N ASP A 387 -6.59 19.70 11.38
CA ASP A 387 -5.97 20.90 10.81
C ASP A 387 -4.68 21.32 11.56
N GLU A 388 -4.66 21.31 12.89
CA GLU A 388 -3.49 21.77 13.68
C GLU A 388 -2.24 20.90 13.46
N ASP A 389 -2.38 19.57 13.50
CA ASP A 389 -1.23 18.67 13.32
C ASP A 389 -0.83 18.55 11.85
N PHE A 390 -1.76 18.79 10.92
CA PHE A 390 -1.44 18.90 9.50
C PHE A 390 -0.57 20.15 9.21
N GLU A 391 -0.89 21.32 9.78
CA GLU A 391 -0.06 22.52 9.65
C GLU A 391 1.35 22.32 10.24
N LYS A 392 1.45 21.60 11.37
CA LYS A 392 2.75 21.19 11.94
C LYS A 392 3.51 20.28 11.00
N TRP A 393 2.84 19.29 10.41
CA TRP A 393 3.44 18.39 9.42
C TRP A 393 3.95 19.17 8.19
N GLU A 394 3.18 20.11 7.65
CA GLU A 394 3.60 20.96 6.52
C GLU A 394 4.84 21.78 6.88
N SER A 395 4.82 22.43 8.05
CA SER A 395 5.94 23.24 8.55
C SER A 395 7.21 22.40 8.75
N LEU A 396 7.08 21.23 9.38
CA LEU A 396 8.19 20.30 9.60
C LEU A 396 8.73 19.73 8.29
N THR A 397 7.85 19.41 7.34
CA THR A 397 8.23 18.88 6.03
C THR A 397 9.01 19.93 5.24
N LEU A 398 8.55 21.17 5.22
CA LEU A 398 9.26 22.28 4.60
C LEU A 398 10.62 22.51 5.26
N GLN A 399 10.65 22.62 6.60
CA GLN A 399 11.89 22.83 7.35
C GLN A 399 12.91 21.72 7.05
N LYS A 400 12.50 20.46 7.14
CA LYS A 400 13.39 19.32 6.90
C LYS A 400 13.87 19.23 5.46
N THR A 401 13.03 19.62 4.50
CA THR A 401 13.40 19.70 3.09
C THR A 401 14.48 20.75 2.88
N LEU A 402 14.27 21.96 3.42
CA LEU A 402 15.26 23.04 3.35
C LEU A 402 16.58 22.67 4.04
N GLU A 403 16.54 22.05 5.22
CA GLU A 403 17.74 21.60 5.93
C GLU A 403 18.48 20.44 5.21
N SER A 404 17.83 19.74 4.27
CA SER A 404 18.46 18.67 3.49
C SER A 404 19.26 19.20 2.30
N MET A 405 18.93 20.39 1.83
CA MET A 405 19.59 21.08 0.72
C MET A 405 20.93 21.67 1.19
N SER A 406 22.00 21.42 0.44
CA SER A 406 23.36 21.82 0.86
C SER A 406 23.68 23.28 0.58
N ASP A 407 22.97 23.90 -0.35
CA ASP A 407 23.06 25.28 -0.82
C ASP A 407 22.11 26.23 -0.08
N VAL A 408 21.28 25.72 0.83
CA VAL A 408 20.37 26.54 1.63
C VAL A 408 21.04 26.93 2.94
N VAL A 409 21.15 28.25 3.16
CA VAL A 409 21.72 28.85 4.37
C VAL A 409 20.75 29.86 4.98
N TYR A 410 20.70 29.96 6.30
CA TYR A 410 19.78 30.88 6.99
C TYR A 410 20.42 32.26 7.20
N CYS A 411 19.66 33.32 6.91
CA CYS A 411 20.12 34.68 7.15
C CYS A 411 20.36 34.92 8.64
N PRO A 412 21.55 35.40 9.06
CA PRO A 412 21.88 35.62 10.47
C PRO A 412 21.13 36.78 11.13
N ARG A 413 20.35 37.57 10.37
CA ARG A 413 19.57 38.71 10.91
C ARG A 413 18.09 38.41 11.11
N CYS A 414 17.50 37.62 10.22
CA CYS A 414 16.05 37.41 10.18
C CYS A 414 15.64 35.97 9.88
N GLU A 415 16.59 35.04 9.91
CA GLU A 415 16.39 33.59 9.79
C GLU A 415 15.63 33.15 8.52
N THR A 416 15.66 34.00 7.48
CA THR A 416 15.06 33.67 6.19
C THR A 416 16.01 32.75 5.42
N PRO A 417 15.55 31.63 4.85
CA PRO A 417 16.38 30.77 4.02
C PRO A 417 16.87 31.54 2.78
N CYS A 418 18.15 31.43 2.49
CA CYS A 418 18.88 32.07 1.41
C CYS A 418 19.67 31.00 0.63
N ILE A 419 19.90 31.24 -0.65
CA ILE A 419 20.71 30.35 -1.49
C ILE A 419 22.16 30.84 -1.46
N GLU A 420 23.08 29.93 -1.19
CA GLU A 420 24.53 30.13 -1.27
C GLU A 420 24.98 30.18 -2.74
N ASP A 421 25.81 31.16 -3.09
CA ASP A 421 26.43 31.27 -4.40
C ASP A 421 27.79 30.52 -4.48
N GLU A 422 28.40 30.49 -5.67
CA GLU A 422 29.69 29.82 -5.91
C GLU A 422 30.84 30.42 -5.07
N ASP A 423 30.69 31.68 -4.64
CA ASP A 423 31.68 32.43 -3.88
C ASP A 423 31.54 32.24 -2.34
N GLN A 424 30.65 31.33 -1.89
CA GLN A 424 30.34 31.13 -0.46
C GLN A 424 29.79 32.40 0.21
N ASP A 425 28.99 33.15 -0.55
CA ASP A 425 28.21 34.28 -0.10
C ASP A 425 26.71 34.02 -0.31
N ALA A 426 25.87 34.73 0.45
CA ALA A 426 24.43 34.69 0.28
C ALA A 426 23.82 36.07 0.51
N GLN A 427 22.75 36.38 -0.21
CA GLN A 427 21.97 37.60 -0.03
C GLN A 427 20.55 37.27 0.42
N CYS A 428 20.13 37.85 1.54
CA CYS A 428 18.77 37.67 2.03
C CYS A 428 17.77 38.49 1.22
N SER A 429 16.73 37.84 0.69
CA SER A 429 15.63 38.50 -0.04
C SER A 429 14.75 39.39 0.83
N LYS A 430 14.65 39.10 2.14
CA LYS A 430 13.79 39.84 3.07
C LYS A 430 14.45 41.11 3.62
N CYS A 431 15.70 41.01 4.07
CA CYS A 431 16.41 42.12 4.72
C CYS A 431 17.58 42.68 3.90
N PHE A 432 17.81 42.16 2.69
CA PHE A 432 18.89 42.53 1.77
C PHE A 432 20.31 42.44 2.36
N PHE A 433 20.47 41.72 3.47
CA PHE A 433 21.77 41.51 4.09
C PHE A 433 22.57 40.49 3.28
N SER A 434 23.73 40.93 2.77
CA SER A 434 24.72 40.07 2.13
C SER A 434 25.77 39.62 3.14
N PHE A 435 25.97 38.31 3.24
CA PHE A 435 26.82 37.68 4.25
C PHE A 435 27.62 36.52 3.67
N CYS A 436 28.77 36.26 4.26
CA CYS A 436 29.58 35.08 3.95
C CYS A 436 28.96 33.85 4.65
N THR A 437 28.73 32.76 3.94
CA THR A 437 28.09 31.54 4.46
C THR A 437 28.96 30.79 5.46
N LEU A 438 30.29 30.93 5.35
CA LEU A 438 31.27 30.31 6.25
C LEU A 438 31.26 30.91 7.65
N CYS A 439 31.39 32.24 7.74
CA CYS A 439 31.55 32.94 9.02
C CYS A 439 30.25 33.61 9.51
N ARG A 440 29.22 33.66 8.66
CA ARG A 440 27.92 34.33 8.89
C ARG A 440 28.02 35.83 9.19
N GLU A 441 29.13 36.46 8.81
CA GLU A 441 29.34 37.91 8.92
C GLU A 441 29.13 38.60 7.57
N LYS A 442 29.19 39.94 7.57
CA LYS A 442 29.08 40.74 6.34
C LYS A 442 30.03 40.20 5.26
N ARG A 443 29.52 40.09 4.03
CA ARG A 443 30.27 39.67 2.83
C ARG A 443 31.65 40.32 2.77
N HIS A 444 32.69 39.51 2.59
CA HIS A 444 34.08 39.96 2.51
C HIS A 444 34.82 39.23 1.38
N VAL A 445 35.47 39.97 0.49
CA VAL A 445 36.19 39.42 -0.66
C VAL A 445 37.69 39.54 -0.45
N GLY A 446 38.44 38.46 -0.65
CA GLY A 446 39.91 38.45 -0.57
C GLY A 446 40.49 38.51 0.85
N ILE A 447 39.66 38.47 1.89
CA ILE A 447 40.07 38.43 3.30
C ILE A 447 39.67 37.06 3.87
N MET A 448 40.56 36.42 4.64
CA MET A 448 40.24 35.17 5.31
C MET A 448 39.12 35.36 6.34
N CYS A 449 38.20 34.40 6.42
CA CYS A 449 37.17 34.37 7.46
C CYS A 449 37.82 34.45 8.85
N LEU A 450 37.24 35.27 9.73
CA LEU A 450 37.61 35.25 11.15
C LEU A 450 37.16 33.91 11.74
N THR A 451 38.11 33.10 12.21
CA THR A 451 37.74 31.83 12.85
C THR A 451 37.00 32.11 14.17
N PRO A 452 36.13 31.19 14.62
CA PRO A 452 35.46 31.31 15.91
C PRO A 452 36.43 31.56 17.08
N GLU A 453 37.62 30.97 17.03
CA GLU A 453 38.68 31.12 18.05
C GLU A 453 39.30 32.51 18.03
N MET A 454 39.57 33.03 16.82
CA MET A 454 40.07 34.40 16.65
C MET A 454 39.02 35.42 17.11
N LYS A 455 37.76 35.21 16.76
CA LYS A 455 36.63 36.04 17.18
C LYS A 455 36.48 36.04 18.70
N LEU A 456 36.51 34.86 19.32
CA LEU A 456 36.45 34.71 20.77
C LEU A 456 37.60 35.46 21.47
N SER A 457 38.82 35.32 20.97
CA SER A 457 40.01 35.99 21.52
C SER A 457 39.91 37.51 21.43
N ILE A 458 39.43 38.05 20.31
CA ILE A 458 39.24 39.49 20.10
C ILE A 458 38.15 40.03 21.04
N LEU A 459 37.04 39.31 21.19
CA LEU A 459 35.94 39.72 22.07
C LEU A 459 36.36 39.70 23.54
N GLN A 460 37.07 38.65 23.99
CA GLN A 460 37.58 38.56 25.37
C GLN A 460 38.61 39.66 25.68
N ALA A 461 39.53 39.94 24.75
CA ALA A 461 40.49 41.04 24.90
C ALA A 461 39.80 42.40 24.99
N ARG A 462 38.77 42.65 24.16
CA ARG A 462 38.01 43.90 24.20
C ARG A 462 37.17 44.04 25.48
N GLN A 463 36.63 42.95 25.98
CA GLN A 463 35.86 42.92 27.22
C GLN A 463 36.72 43.26 28.45
N SER A 464 38.01 42.94 28.41
CA SER A 464 38.99 43.32 29.44
C SER A 464 39.39 44.81 29.41
N SER A 465 38.97 45.57 28.39
CA SER A 465 39.23 47.01 28.27
C SER A 465 38.20 47.87 29.01
N THR A 466 38.65 48.97 29.61
CA THR A 466 37.82 49.88 30.43
C THR A 466 36.96 50.86 29.63
N GLN A 467 37.16 50.97 28.30
CA GLN A 467 36.44 51.93 27.44
C GLN A 467 35.29 51.28 26.63
N MET A 468 34.29 50.71 27.30
CA MET A 468 33.14 50.10 26.62
C MET A 468 31.82 50.57 27.23
N LYS A 469 30.83 50.90 26.38
CA LYS A 469 29.46 51.22 26.82
C LYS A 469 28.79 49.95 27.38
N ASP A 470 28.03 50.04 28.47
CA ASP A 470 27.45 48.87 29.16
C ASP A 470 26.59 47.98 28.24
N LYS A 471 25.74 48.57 27.38
CA LYS A 471 24.94 47.82 26.41
C LYS A 471 25.78 47.04 25.39
N GLN A 472 26.94 47.57 25.02
CA GLN A 472 27.86 46.89 24.09
C GLN A 472 28.59 45.77 24.81
N ARG A 473 29.03 46.00 26.06
CA ARG A 473 29.66 44.98 26.91
C ARG A 473 28.74 43.77 27.11
N GLN A 474 27.45 43.99 27.36
CA GLN A 474 26.47 42.91 27.55
C GLN A 474 26.30 42.06 26.27
N ARG A 475 26.13 42.69 25.10
CA ARG A 475 26.00 41.99 23.81
C ARG A 475 27.25 41.18 23.47
N GLU A 476 28.43 41.76 23.68
CA GLU A 476 29.69 41.05 23.45
C GLU A 476 29.86 39.88 24.44
N GLN A 477 29.37 40.00 25.67
CA GLN A 477 29.36 38.92 26.65
C GLN A 477 28.45 37.75 26.25
N GLU A 478 27.25 38.05 25.75
CA GLU A 478 26.31 37.06 25.21
C GLU A 478 26.94 36.31 24.03
N MET A 479 27.59 37.03 23.10
CA MET A 479 28.29 36.44 21.96
C MET A 479 29.47 35.55 22.38
N ILE A 480 30.22 35.95 23.42
CA ILE A 480 31.28 35.10 23.99
C ILE A 480 30.67 33.82 24.57
N HIS A 481 29.58 33.91 25.32
CA HIS A 481 28.92 32.75 25.91
C HIS A 481 28.39 31.79 24.84
N GLU A 482 27.81 32.31 23.76
CA GLU A 482 27.36 31.53 22.61
C GLU A 482 28.53 30.79 21.93
N LEU A 483 29.64 31.49 21.64
CA LEU A 483 30.83 30.88 21.05
C LEU A 483 31.45 29.80 21.95
N LEU A 484 31.46 30.02 23.26
CA LEU A 484 31.92 29.02 24.24
C LEU A 484 31.00 27.80 24.29
N SER A 485 29.69 28.00 24.22
CA SER A 485 28.69 26.93 24.17
C SER A 485 28.83 26.08 22.91
N VAL A 486 28.93 26.73 21.74
CA VAL A 486 29.13 26.03 20.46
C VAL A 486 30.44 25.23 20.47
N ARG A 487 31.52 25.80 21.01
CA ARG A 487 32.81 25.10 21.16
C ARG A 487 32.69 23.85 22.05
N GLU A 488 31.93 23.95 23.13
CA GLU A 488 31.69 22.83 24.04
C GLU A 488 30.87 21.73 23.36
N ILE A 489 29.81 22.09 22.63
CA ILE A 489 28.97 21.15 21.86
C ILE A 489 29.80 20.41 20.80
N LEU A 490 30.63 21.14 20.05
CA LEU A 490 31.46 20.57 18.99
C LEU A 490 32.69 19.80 19.50
N ARG A 491 32.95 19.80 20.82
CA ARG A 491 33.97 18.93 21.41
C ARG A 491 33.59 17.46 21.27
N ASP A 492 32.32 17.16 21.52
CA ASP A 492 31.79 15.79 21.62
C ASP A 492 30.79 15.46 20.50
N ALA A 493 30.55 16.40 19.58
CA ALA A 493 29.69 16.25 18.42
C ALA A 493 30.41 16.62 17.12
N LYS A 494 30.06 15.94 16.02
CA LYS A 494 30.56 16.22 14.68
C LYS A 494 29.44 16.67 13.77
N GLN A 495 29.72 17.65 12.91
CA GLN A 495 28.74 18.14 11.95
C GLN A 495 28.64 17.19 10.75
N CYS A 496 27.41 16.86 10.36
CA CYS A 496 27.13 16.11 9.14
C CYS A 496 27.80 16.80 7.94
N PRO A 497 28.57 16.08 7.10
CA PRO A 497 29.24 16.70 5.96
C PRO A 497 28.29 17.32 4.94
N SER A 498 27.05 16.80 4.84
CA SER A 498 26.03 17.27 3.90
C SER A 498 25.19 18.43 4.45
N CYS A 499 24.50 18.24 5.59
CA CYS A 499 23.55 19.24 6.10
C CYS A 499 24.05 20.02 7.33
N LYS A 500 25.30 19.80 7.76
CA LYS A 500 25.95 20.45 8.92
C LYS A 500 25.28 20.27 10.28
N MET A 501 24.22 19.47 10.38
CA MET A 501 23.60 19.07 11.65
C MET A 501 24.63 18.45 12.60
N ALA A 502 24.69 18.92 13.85
CA ALA A 502 25.58 18.38 14.87
C ALA A 502 25.09 16.99 15.32
N ILE A 503 25.98 16.00 15.28
CA ILE A 503 25.70 14.60 15.58
C ILE A 503 26.72 14.14 16.63
N SER A 504 26.24 13.69 17.79
CA SER A 504 27.10 13.03 18.78
C SER A 504 26.98 11.51 18.62
N LYS A 505 28.10 10.81 18.79
CA LYS A 505 28.14 9.35 18.81
C LYS A 505 28.01 8.89 20.25
N THR A 506 26.95 8.12 20.56
CA THR A 506 26.75 7.55 21.90
C THR A 506 27.47 6.21 22.07
N GLU A 507 27.25 5.26 21.17
CA GLU A 507 27.92 3.94 21.15
C GLU A 507 27.95 3.38 19.70
N GLY A 508 28.70 2.30 19.45
CA GLY A 508 28.62 1.52 18.20
C GLY A 508 29.68 1.85 17.14
N CYS A 509 29.35 1.65 15.86
CA CYS A 509 30.29 1.80 14.76
C CYS A 509 30.43 3.25 14.26
N ASN A 510 31.49 3.54 13.53
CA ASN A 510 31.75 4.85 12.92
C ASN A 510 30.93 5.10 11.64
N LYS A 511 30.16 4.12 11.14
CA LYS A 511 29.18 4.34 10.07
C LYS A 511 27.93 4.97 10.67
N MET A 512 27.81 6.29 10.55
CA MET A 512 26.66 7.04 11.06
C MET A 512 25.68 7.33 9.93
N VAL A 513 24.40 7.41 10.27
CA VAL A 513 23.34 7.94 9.39
C VAL A 513 22.89 9.26 9.96
N CYS A 514 22.90 10.31 9.13
CA CYS A 514 22.32 11.58 9.55
C CYS A 514 20.79 11.44 9.61
N GLN A 515 20.19 11.62 10.78
CA GLN A 515 18.73 11.54 10.91
C GLN A 515 18.00 12.69 10.16
N ASN A 516 18.72 13.76 9.84
CA ASN A 516 18.18 14.91 9.13
C ASN A 516 18.11 14.69 7.61
N CYS A 517 19.27 14.44 6.98
CA CYS A 517 19.38 14.32 5.52
C CYS A 517 19.47 12.87 5.02
N GLY A 518 19.47 11.87 5.91
CA GLY A 518 19.51 10.45 5.56
C GLY A 518 20.85 9.93 5.02
N LYS A 519 21.82 10.81 4.71
CA LYS A 519 23.11 10.39 4.16
C LYS A 519 23.97 9.66 5.19
N TYR A 520 24.70 8.64 4.72
CA TYR A 520 25.71 7.96 5.51
C TYR A 520 27.03 8.75 5.50
N PHE A 521 27.69 8.80 6.65
CA PHE A 521 29.01 9.39 6.77
C PHE A 521 29.84 8.65 7.82
N CYS A 522 31.17 8.74 7.69
CA CYS A 522 32.09 8.18 8.67
C CYS A 522 32.31 9.18 9.81
N TYR A 523 31.95 8.82 11.03
CA TYR A 523 32.15 9.66 12.20
C TYR A 523 33.63 9.97 12.45
N ARG A 524 34.55 9.07 12.11
CA ARG A 524 35.99 9.29 12.34
C ARG A 524 36.55 10.38 11.42
N CYS A 525 36.42 10.21 10.10
CA CYS A 525 37.04 11.10 9.12
C CYS A 525 36.10 12.20 8.58
N ASN A 526 34.83 12.19 8.99
CA ASN A 526 33.77 13.11 8.55
C ASN A 526 33.50 13.15 7.04
N LYS A 527 33.81 12.06 6.31
CA LYS A 527 33.52 11.93 4.88
C LYS A 527 32.16 11.26 4.64
N VAL A 528 31.47 11.68 3.59
CA VAL A 528 30.28 10.98 3.06
C VAL A 528 30.72 9.60 2.58
N ILE A 529 29.94 8.57 2.90
CA ILE A 529 30.23 7.18 2.54
C ILE A 529 29.00 6.53 1.91
N ASP A 530 29.24 5.49 1.12
CA ASP A 530 28.19 4.58 0.67
C ASP A 530 28.45 3.18 1.23
N GLY A 531 27.43 2.60 1.86
CA GLY A 531 27.55 1.29 2.51
C GLY A 531 28.73 1.18 3.50
N TYR A 532 29.52 0.11 3.35
CA TYR A 532 30.66 -0.23 4.22
C TYR A 532 32.01 -0.16 3.49
N ASP A 533 32.03 0.27 2.23
CA ASP A 533 33.23 0.22 1.37
C ASP A 533 34.38 1.03 1.93
N HIS A 534 34.06 2.18 2.54
CA HIS A 534 35.00 3.04 3.24
C HIS A 534 35.86 2.34 4.32
N PHE A 535 35.36 1.23 4.88
CA PHE A 535 36.01 0.50 5.97
C PHE A 535 36.71 -0.79 5.51
N ARG A 536 36.57 -1.21 4.24
CA ARG A 536 37.15 -2.49 3.76
C ARG A 536 38.66 -2.43 3.59
N ASP A 537 39.19 -1.31 3.12
CA ASP A 537 40.60 -1.17 2.75
C ASP A 537 41.49 -0.69 3.92
N GLY A 538 40.95 -0.64 5.14
CA GLY A 538 41.67 -0.16 6.32
C GLY A 538 41.93 1.34 6.37
N ALA A 539 41.45 2.11 5.40
CA ALA A 539 41.56 3.58 5.35
C ALA A 539 40.84 4.27 6.54
N CYS A 540 39.85 3.61 7.13
CA CYS A 540 39.18 4.04 8.34
C CYS A 540 38.69 2.84 9.15
N GLU A 541 38.71 2.98 10.47
CA GLU A 541 38.24 1.93 11.38
C GLU A 541 36.72 1.99 11.55
N LEU A 542 36.04 0.86 11.36
CA LEU A 542 34.59 0.76 11.56
C LEU A 542 34.24 0.78 13.05
N PHE A 543 35.01 0.09 13.88
CA PHE A 543 34.84 0.06 15.33
C PHE A 543 36.13 0.54 16.00
N PRO A 544 36.10 1.62 16.80
CA PRO A 544 37.24 2.01 17.62
C PRO A 544 37.67 0.88 18.55
N GLN A 545 38.98 0.68 18.72
CA GLN A 545 39.51 -0.35 19.62
C GLN A 545 39.10 -0.15 21.08
N GLU A 546 38.86 1.09 21.51
CA GLU A 546 38.29 1.38 22.84
C GLU A 546 36.86 0.86 22.97
N ASP A 547 36.02 1.05 21.95
CA ASP A 547 34.64 0.53 21.93
C ASP A 547 34.64 -1.00 21.93
N ILE A 548 35.58 -1.62 21.20
CA ILE A 548 35.77 -3.08 21.20
C ILE A 548 36.20 -3.56 22.59
N ARG A 549 37.22 -2.94 23.20
CA ARG A 549 37.68 -3.32 24.54
C ARG A 549 36.61 -3.13 25.60
N ASN A 550 35.88 -2.02 25.57
CA ASN A 550 34.75 -1.79 26.47
C ASN A 550 33.64 -2.83 26.27
N TRP A 551 33.38 -3.24 25.03
CA TRP A 551 32.45 -4.32 24.72
C TRP A 551 32.96 -5.69 25.20
N GLU A 552 34.26 -5.98 25.03
CA GLU A 552 34.94 -7.20 25.50
C GLU A 552 35.00 -7.26 27.04
N GLU A 553 35.20 -6.14 27.73
CA GLU A 553 35.14 -6.05 29.19
C GLU A 553 33.72 -6.24 29.73
N ARG A 554 32.72 -5.76 28.99
CA ARG A 554 31.30 -6.03 29.25
C ARG A 554 30.89 -7.46 28.86
N MET A 555 31.69 -8.17 28.05
CA MET A 555 31.43 -9.57 27.72
C MET A 555 31.66 -10.45 28.96
N ASN A 556 30.64 -11.23 29.28
CA ASN A 556 30.60 -12.04 30.48
C ASN A 556 31.74 -13.10 30.42
N HIS A 557 32.66 -13.10 31.38
CA HIS A 557 33.86 -13.98 31.43
C HIS A 557 33.54 -15.49 31.24
N ARG A 558 32.27 -15.88 31.46
CA ARG A 558 31.74 -17.23 31.21
C ARG A 558 31.49 -17.56 29.73
N GLN A 559 31.21 -16.58 28.87
CA GLN A 559 31.06 -16.78 27.42
C GLN A 559 32.42 -17.11 26.78
N VAL A 560 33.49 -16.43 27.23
CA VAL A 560 34.86 -16.71 26.78
C VAL A 560 35.30 -18.13 27.15
N LEU A 561 35.05 -18.56 28.40
CA LEU A 561 35.32 -19.94 28.83
C LEU A 561 34.52 -20.99 28.05
N GLY A 562 33.25 -20.67 27.73
CA GLY A 562 32.38 -21.53 26.92
C GLY A 562 32.87 -21.69 25.47
N GLN A 563 33.34 -20.62 24.83
CA GLN A 563 33.92 -20.66 23.49
C GLN A 563 35.23 -21.45 23.46
N VAL A 564 36.12 -21.24 24.43
CA VAL A 564 37.38 -21.99 24.56
C VAL A 564 37.14 -23.48 24.79
N GLN A 565 36.15 -23.85 25.63
CA GLN A 565 35.79 -25.26 25.83
C GLN A 565 35.23 -25.94 24.58
N VAL A 566 34.44 -25.24 23.77
CA VAL A 566 33.92 -25.80 22.50
C VAL A 566 35.04 -26.00 21.48
N GLN A 567 36.01 -25.08 21.42
CA GLN A 567 37.18 -25.22 20.54
C GLN A 567 38.11 -26.38 20.96
N LEU A 568 38.27 -26.60 22.27
CA LEU A 568 39.16 -27.65 22.79
C LEU A 568 38.52 -29.05 22.83
N PHE A 569 37.19 -29.15 22.97
CA PHE A 569 36.48 -30.42 23.20
C PHE A 569 35.28 -30.63 22.25
N GLY A 570 35.33 -30.05 21.05
CA GLY A 570 34.22 -30.02 20.09
C GLY A 570 33.61 -31.38 19.74
N ASP A 571 34.42 -32.45 19.77
CA ASP A 571 33.97 -33.82 19.45
C ASP A 571 33.01 -34.44 20.49
N HIS A 572 32.87 -33.84 21.68
CA HIS A 572 31.99 -34.32 22.76
C HIS A 572 30.93 -33.28 23.16
N GLY A 573 30.68 -32.28 22.31
CA GLY A 573 29.73 -31.20 22.56
C GLY A 573 28.27 -31.59 22.35
N HIS A 574 27.37 -31.06 23.17
CA HIS A 574 25.91 -31.25 23.06
C HIS A 574 25.19 -29.94 22.86
N THR A 575 24.20 -29.93 21.97
CA THR A 575 23.42 -28.75 21.63
C THR A 575 22.45 -28.39 22.76
N CYS A 576 22.34 -27.09 23.04
CA CYS A 576 21.35 -26.56 23.95
C CYS A 576 19.96 -26.71 23.32
N PRO A 577 18.97 -27.29 24.03
CA PRO A 577 17.62 -27.47 23.49
C PRO A 577 16.85 -26.15 23.28
N GLN A 578 17.34 -25.02 23.81
CA GLN A 578 16.66 -23.73 23.69
C GLN A 578 17.27 -22.82 22.60
N CYS A 579 18.59 -22.80 22.43
CA CYS A 579 19.25 -21.92 21.46
C CYS A 579 20.16 -22.65 20.47
N GLY A 580 20.28 -23.98 20.55
CA GLY A 580 21.14 -24.77 19.67
C GLY A 580 22.64 -24.72 20.01
N GLN A 581 23.09 -23.82 20.89
CA GLN A 581 24.51 -23.67 21.22
C GLN A 581 25.14 -24.97 21.74
N ILE A 582 26.30 -25.35 21.20
CA ILE A 582 27.07 -26.49 21.68
C ILE A 582 27.70 -26.17 23.04
N ASN A 583 27.45 -27.02 24.03
CA ASN A 583 28.11 -26.99 25.35
C ASN A 583 28.66 -28.37 25.67
N VAL A 584 29.78 -28.43 26.40
CA VAL A 584 30.46 -29.67 26.76
C VAL A 584 30.11 -30.05 28.19
N LYS A 585 29.90 -31.33 28.46
CA LYS A 585 29.76 -31.84 29.83
C LYS A 585 31.14 -31.86 30.49
N VAL A 586 31.26 -31.14 31.61
CA VAL A 586 32.51 -31.06 32.38
C VAL A 586 32.34 -31.87 33.67
N GLY A 587 33.17 -32.91 33.82
CA GLY A 587 33.10 -33.82 34.96
C GLY A 587 31.83 -34.68 34.97
N ASN A 588 31.44 -35.17 36.15
CA ASN A 588 30.36 -36.16 36.26
C ASN A 588 28.96 -35.56 36.28
N ASN A 589 28.81 -34.23 36.28
CA ASN A 589 27.51 -33.57 36.45
C ASN A 589 26.73 -33.52 35.13
N ASN A 590 25.52 -34.06 35.12
CA ASN A 590 24.60 -34.01 33.97
C ASN A 590 23.76 -32.74 33.94
N HIS A 591 23.93 -31.83 34.90
CA HIS A 591 23.34 -30.51 34.86
C HIS A 591 24.26 -29.56 34.07
N ILE A 592 23.83 -29.18 32.87
CA ILE A 592 24.56 -28.29 31.97
C ILE A 592 23.94 -26.90 32.01
N PHE A 593 24.79 -25.88 32.07
CA PHE A 593 24.41 -24.49 31.92
C PHE A 593 24.83 -23.99 30.54
N CYS A 594 23.91 -23.45 29.76
CA CYS A 594 24.23 -22.84 28.48
C CYS A 594 24.70 -21.40 28.68
N TRP A 595 25.94 -21.09 28.31
CA TRP A 595 26.49 -19.74 28.43
C TRP A 595 25.86 -18.73 27.44
N ALA A 596 25.30 -19.20 26.31
CA ALA A 596 24.71 -18.34 25.29
C ALA A 596 23.31 -17.85 25.69
N CYS A 597 22.41 -18.75 26.09
CA CYS A 597 21.03 -18.40 26.45
C CYS A 597 20.74 -18.46 27.95
N GLN A 598 21.79 -18.64 28.77
CA GLN A 598 21.75 -18.72 30.23
C GLN A 598 20.78 -19.77 30.79
N SER A 599 20.44 -20.78 29.98
CA SER A 599 19.46 -21.79 30.35
C SER A 599 20.13 -23.04 30.89
N HIS A 600 19.53 -23.61 31.92
CA HIS A 600 19.96 -24.85 32.55
C HIS A 600 19.25 -26.04 31.91
N TYR A 601 19.97 -27.11 31.59
CA TYR A 601 19.39 -28.31 30.95
C TYR A 601 20.10 -29.60 31.37
N CYS A 602 19.43 -30.73 31.15
CA CYS A 602 19.98 -32.04 31.46
C CYS A 602 20.75 -32.60 30.25
N TYR A 603 21.98 -33.05 30.49
CA TYR A 603 22.81 -33.75 29.50
C TYR A 603 22.15 -35.03 28.98
N LEU A 604 21.50 -35.82 29.86
CA LEU A 604 20.97 -37.14 29.52
C LEU A 604 19.71 -37.07 28.66
N CYS A 605 18.75 -36.22 29.04
CA CYS A 605 17.43 -36.17 28.39
C CYS A 605 17.19 -34.89 27.57
N ARG A 606 18.16 -33.97 27.54
CA ARG A 606 18.10 -32.70 26.80
C ARG A 606 16.90 -31.81 27.14
N LYS A 607 16.29 -31.98 28.32
CA LYS A 607 15.20 -31.10 28.79
C LYS A 607 15.76 -29.93 29.59
N ILE A 608 15.11 -28.78 29.48
CA ILE A 608 15.38 -27.59 30.31
C ILE A 608 15.08 -27.92 31.78
N VAL A 609 16.04 -27.64 32.66
CA VAL A 609 15.97 -27.87 34.10
C VAL A 609 15.78 -26.52 34.78
N ARG A 610 14.56 -26.22 35.22
CA ARG A 610 14.27 -24.98 35.97
C ARG A 610 14.64 -25.09 37.46
N ARG A 611 14.51 -26.27 38.05
CA ARG A 611 14.92 -26.60 39.42
C ARG A 611 15.59 -27.96 39.45
N GLY A 612 16.85 -28.01 39.90
CA GLY A 612 17.65 -29.25 39.92
C GLY A 612 16.97 -30.39 40.69
N SER A 613 16.36 -30.08 41.84
CA SER A 613 15.69 -31.06 42.71
C SER A 613 14.42 -31.69 42.12
N GLN A 614 13.80 -31.06 41.12
CA GLN A 614 12.61 -31.59 40.45
C GLN A 614 12.95 -32.51 39.28
N HIS A 615 14.14 -32.32 38.69
CA HIS A 615 14.57 -33.08 37.53
C HIS A 615 15.52 -34.23 37.90
N PHE A 616 16.42 -33.99 38.84
CA PHE A 616 17.39 -34.97 39.29
C PHE A 616 16.96 -35.60 40.62
N GLY A 617 16.87 -36.93 40.64
CA GLY A 617 16.39 -37.66 41.82
C GLY A 617 16.04 -39.12 41.49
N PRO A 618 15.53 -39.89 42.47
CA PRO A 618 15.28 -41.33 42.31
C PRO A 618 14.20 -41.66 41.26
N LYS A 619 13.27 -40.73 41.00
CA LYS A 619 12.25 -40.83 39.93
C LYS A 619 12.63 -40.08 38.64
N GLY A 620 13.78 -39.42 38.62
CA GLY A 620 14.22 -38.51 37.55
C GLY A 620 15.57 -38.91 36.94
N CYS A 621 16.21 -38.00 36.20
CA CYS A 621 17.54 -38.24 35.65
C CYS A 621 18.60 -38.29 36.76
N LYS A 622 19.68 -39.06 36.57
CA LYS A 622 20.80 -39.05 37.53
C LYS A 622 21.58 -37.74 37.41
N GLN A 623 21.78 -37.03 38.51
CA GLN A 623 22.56 -35.78 38.52
C GLN A 623 24.04 -36.04 38.20
N HIS A 624 24.59 -37.14 38.71
CA HIS A 624 25.97 -37.51 38.48
C HIS A 624 26.06 -38.84 37.74
N THR A 625 26.69 -38.83 36.58
CA THR A 625 27.13 -40.06 35.88
C THR A 625 28.58 -39.88 35.48
N VAL A 626 29.38 -40.92 35.70
CA VAL A 626 30.77 -40.96 35.21
C VAL A 626 30.72 -40.76 33.70
N GLY A 627 31.41 -39.70 33.25
CA GLY A 627 31.47 -39.31 31.85
C GLY A 627 32.30 -40.27 31.04
#